data_AF-A0A6P5EE81-F1
#
_entry.id   AF-A0A6P5EE81-F1
#
_cell.length_a   1.000
_cell.length_b   1.000
_cell.length_c   1.000
_cell.angle_alpha   90.00
_cell.angle_beta   90.00
_cell.angle_gamma   90.00
#
_symmetry.space_group_name_H-M   'P 1'
#
loop_
_entity.id
_entity.type
_entity.pdbx_description
1 polymer ?
#
loop_
_entity_poly.entity_id
_entity_poly.type
_entity_poly.pdbx_seq_one_letter_code
_entity_poly.pdbx_strand_id
1 'polypeptide(L)'
;MAIPSPDRAPDLSPIGKNTNPNLSDDTLLTELQSRSMATEETLGDLRASSRDISRALEEASRERDELQIKLLEVEVAPKEQEEARAKKRRDLESEIEISSVGVSNLIEEQKKRDRVLSGALSSVRSVREILERIGDRVCEDKFDRSREIKSDLDDELEILVLEIHSTWELGMEVESRIIECDEMKRKVKKELEDTVRNLTEENRDISNLLRVSVKEKEAVERSLSRLKESGEQRKGAILQIAEKGLQKVGFGYFMGVMGGESHPDNASTKSDASEGEEDVGTLSSTVEKIMKNLRLEISDLRRALEESRSDCEHLQALSVGQAQKITEYEQYITDLEERENLLTHSVEEHKVEIAAAGEEVARWKVACELEVEAGKAAIRERDEEVALLREELKRTREGLDMANNKLQLKEKLAATAMAAQAAAETCLRLADSRSAGLQDRIEELTKQLDEETDRGRKEGSGSGRRRVRHICWPWRGFRITQSAATRSASLRSGKRLPEMEALLRIRI
;
A
#
# COMPACT_ATOMS: atom_id res chain seq x y z
N MET A 1 52.18 -46.79 24.45
CA MET A 1 52.57 -47.42 25.73
C MET A 1 53.27 -48.73 25.40
N ALA A 2 54.49 -48.87 25.90
CA ALA A 2 55.39 -49.98 25.62
C ALA A 2 54.87 -51.29 26.21
N ILE A 3 55.01 -52.38 25.45
CA ILE A 3 54.81 -53.76 25.89
C ILE A 3 56.13 -54.21 26.54
N PRO A 4 56.17 -54.65 27.81
CA PRO A 4 57.35 -55.32 28.35
C PRO A 4 57.21 -56.84 28.22
N SER A 5 58.29 -57.46 27.72
CA SER A 5 58.59 -58.89 27.69
C SER A 5 58.44 -59.58 29.06
N PRO A 6 58.13 -60.90 29.09
CA PRO A 6 58.40 -61.73 30.25
C PRO A 6 59.70 -62.51 30.00
N ASP A 7 60.79 -62.06 30.61
CA ASP A 7 61.99 -62.88 30.75
C ASP A 7 62.54 -62.67 32.17
N ARG A 8 62.24 -63.61 33.07
CA ARG A 8 62.99 -63.83 34.32
C ARG A 8 62.48 -65.09 35.04
N ALA A 9 63.12 -66.21 34.75
CA ALA A 9 63.23 -67.31 35.70
C ALA A 9 64.10 -66.87 36.89
N PRO A 10 63.75 -67.21 38.15
CA PRO A 10 64.71 -67.19 39.23
C PRO A 10 65.30 -68.59 39.44
N ASP A 11 66.58 -68.67 39.12
CA ASP A 11 67.66 -69.30 39.88
C ASP A 11 67.28 -70.32 40.97
N LEU A 12 67.61 -71.58 40.69
CA LEU A 12 67.67 -72.66 41.68
C LEU A 12 69.11 -72.80 42.15
N SER A 13 69.40 -72.41 43.39
CA SER A 13 70.30 -73.06 44.37
C SER A 13 70.74 -72.07 45.47
N PRO A 14 71.31 -72.49 46.63
CA PRO A 14 71.48 -73.84 47.18
C PRO A 14 70.93 -73.96 48.63
N ILE A 15 70.43 -75.14 49.03
CA ILE A 15 70.33 -75.48 50.47
C ILE A 15 71.16 -76.73 50.72
N GLY A 16 72.24 -76.51 51.46
CA GLY A 16 73.14 -77.55 51.94
C GLY A 16 72.55 -78.38 53.07
N LYS A 17 72.91 -79.66 53.03
CA LYS A 17 73.30 -80.56 54.13
C LYS A 17 72.63 -80.36 55.49
N ASN A 18 71.96 -81.41 55.97
CA ASN A 18 72.38 -82.06 57.21
C ASN A 18 71.72 -83.44 57.36
N THR A 19 72.54 -84.47 57.21
CA THR A 19 72.27 -85.82 57.70
C THR A 19 72.35 -85.81 59.23
N ASN A 20 71.26 -86.16 59.90
CA ASN A 20 71.30 -86.70 61.26
C ASN A 20 70.20 -87.77 61.39
N PRO A 21 70.53 -89.01 61.82
CA PRO A 21 69.58 -90.09 61.95
C PRO A 21 68.97 -90.09 63.36
N ASN A 22 67.65 -90.27 63.42
CA ASN A 22 66.75 -90.43 64.58
C ASN A 22 65.80 -89.25 64.80
N LEU A 23 64.64 -89.29 64.17
CA LEU A 23 63.38 -88.72 64.67
C LEU A 23 62.21 -89.45 63.95
N SER A 24 61.16 -89.73 64.72
CA SER A 24 60.03 -90.60 64.38
C SER A 24 59.16 -90.05 63.23
N ASP A 25 58.74 -90.97 62.33
CA ASP A 25 57.91 -90.72 61.14
C ASP A 25 56.59 -89.97 61.41
N ASP A 26 56.06 -90.01 62.64
CA ASP A 26 54.79 -89.36 62.99
C ASP A 26 54.86 -87.82 62.98
N THR A 27 56.04 -87.23 63.24
CA THR A 27 56.23 -85.77 63.33
C THR A 27 56.25 -85.08 61.96
N LEU A 28 56.83 -85.73 60.94
CA LEU A 28 56.88 -85.22 59.58
C LEU A 28 55.51 -85.24 58.90
N LEU A 29 54.66 -86.21 59.27
CA LEU A 29 53.33 -86.38 58.73
C LEU A 29 52.36 -85.28 59.21
N THR A 30 52.47 -84.87 60.48
CA THR A 30 51.69 -83.74 61.04
C THR A 30 52.09 -82.37 60.46
N GLU A 31 53.37 -82.18 60.15
CA GLU A 31 53.88 -80.93 59.59
C GLU A 31 53.58 -80.81 58.09
N LEU A 32 53.60 -81.93 57.36
CA LEU A 32 53.10 -82.02 55.99
C LEU A 32 51.58 -81.80 55.92
N GLN A 33 50.79 -82.33 56.86
CA GLN A 33 49.35 -82.06 56.93
C GLN A 33 49.05 -80.60 57.23
N SER A 34 49.76 -79.98 58.18
CA SER A 34 49.59 -78.56 58.51
C SER A 34 49.99 -77.64 57.35
N ARG A 35 51.09 -77.96 56.65
CA ARG A 35 51.48 -77.25 55.42
C ARG A 35 50.48 -77.46 54.28
N SER A 36 49.95 -78.67 54.13
CA SER A 36 48.91 -78.98 53.13
C SER A 36 47.67 -78.14 53.36
N MET A 37 47.18 -78.06 54.61
CA MET A 37 46.00 -77.24 54.93
C MET A 37 46.26 -75.75 54.72
N ALA A 38 47.45 -75.24 55.09
CA ALA A 38 47.81 -73.84 54.83
C ALA A 38 47.94 -73.53 53.32
N THR A 39 48.42 -74.49 52.52
CA THR A 39 48.44 -74.34 51.06
C THR A 39 47.06 -74.44 50.43
N GLU A 40 46.14 -75.24 50.99
CA GLU A 40 44.74 -75.29 50.54
C GLU A 40 43.97 -74.02 50.91
N GLU A 41 44.21 -73.45 52.09
CA GLU A 41 43.61 -72.21 52.55
C GLU A 41 44.07 -71.03 51.68
N THR A 42 45.38 -70.91 51.44
CA THR A 42 45.93 -69.89 50.52
C THR A 42 45.48 -70.07 49.07
N LEU A 43 45.30 -71.31 48.59
CA LEU A 43 44.66 -71.57 47.29
C LEU A 43 43.17 -71.21 47.29
N GLY A 44 42.47 -71.40 48.40
CA GLY A 44 41.09 -70.97 48.61
C GLY A 44 40.93 -69.46 48.52
N ASP A 45 41.81 -68.71 49.19
CA ASP A 45 41.87 -67.25 49.17
C ASP A 45 42.25 -66.71 47.80
N LEU A 46 43.22 -67.33 47.12
CA LEU A 46 43.56 -66.97 45.74
C LEU A 46 42.39 -67.22 44.78
N ARG A 47 41.61 -68.30 44.97
CA ARG A 47 40.39 -68.57 44.19
C ARG A 47 39.26 -67.60 44.53
N ALA A 48 39.16 -67.13 45.77
CA ALA A 48 38.20 -66.10 46.15
C ALA A 48 38.58 -64.75 45.52
N SER A 49 39.83 -64.33 45.67
CA SER A 49 40.40 -63.12 45.05
C SER A 49 40.27 -63.15 43.53
N SER A 50 40.55 -64.28 42.87
CA SER A 50 40.36 -64.44 41.41
C SER A 50 38.90 -64.30 40.98
N ARG A 51 37.94 -64.79 41.79
CA ARG A 51 36.50 -64.59 41.54
C ARG A 51 36.08 -63.13 41.72
N ASP A 52 36.58 -62.44 42.73
CA ASP A 52 36.27 -61.04 42.97
C ASP A 52 36.89 -60.12 41.91
N ILE A 53 38.12 -60.42 41.46
CA ILE A 53 38.75 -59.73 40.32
C ILE A 53 37.95 -59.95 39.03
N SER A 54 37.48 -61.18 38.79
CA SER A 54 36.64 -61.48 37.61
C SER A 54 35.32 -60.71 37.65
N ARG A 55 34.70 -60.60 38.83
CA ARG A 55 33.47 -59.82 39.02
C ARG A 55 33.71 -58.32 38.80
N ALA A 56 34.77 -57.78 39.37
CA ALA A 56 35.17 -56.38 39.17
C ALA A 56 35.51 -56.08 37.71
N LEU A 57 36.13 -57.02 36.99
CA LEU A 57 36.42 -56.89 35.56
C LEU A 57 35.14 -56.90 34.71
N GLU A 58 34.16 -57.76 35.04
CA GLU A 58 32.85 -57.75 34.39
C GLU A 58 32.10 -56.44 34.65
N GLU A 59 32.10 -55.95 35.88
CA GLU A 59 31.48 -54.66 36.25
C GLU A 59 32.14 -53.50 35.51
N ALA A 60 33.47 -53.43 35.50
CA ALA A 60 34.22 -52.42 34.75
C ALA A 60 33.98 -52.52 33.22
N SER A 61 33.80 -53.73 32.68
CA SER A 61 33.43 -53.90 31.27
C SER A 61 32.03 -53.38 30.98
N ARG A 62 31.06 -53.66 31.86
CA ARG A 62 29.69 -53.14 31.70
C ARG A 62 29.66 -51.62 31.80
N GLU A 63 30.37 -51.05 32.75
CA GLU A 63 30.50 -49.59 32.87
C GLU A 63 31.16 -48.96 31.65
N ARG A 64 32.22 -49.58 31.11
CA ARG A 64 32.86 -49.13 29.87
C ARG A 64 31.90 -49.18 28.69
N ASP A 65 31.15 -50.26 28.53
CA ASP A 65 30.20 -50.42 27.42
C ASP A 65 29.05 -49.40 27.56
N GLU A 66 28.58 -49.15 28.78
CA GLU A 66 27.58 -48.12 29.08
C GLU A 66 28.09 -46.70 28.81
N LEU A 67 29.36 -46.42 29.15
CA LEU A 67 30.01 -45.14 28.83
C LEU A 67 30.25 -44.99 27.32
N GLN A 68 30.55 -46.06 26.59
CA GLN A 68 30.67 -46.02 25.13
C GLN A 68 29.33 -45.69 24.47
N ILE A 69 28.22 -46.25 24.97
CA ILE A 69 26.87 -45.91 24.50
C ILE A 69 26.56 -44.43 24.78
N LYS A 70 26.79 -43.96 26.01
CA LYS A 70 26.57 -42.55 26.38
C LYS A 70 27.46 -41.60 25.58
N LEU A 71 28.70 -41.98 25.25
CA LEU A 71 29.58 -41.19 24.41
C LEU A 71 29.04 -41.07 22.97
N LEU A 72 28.55 -42.17 22.40
CA LEU A 72 27.92 -42.15 21.07
C LEU A 72 26.64 -41.31 21.06
N GLU A 73 25.80 -41.41 22.08
CA GLU A 73 24.60 -40.57 22.21
C GLU A 73 24.94 -39.08 22.30
N VAL A 74 25.97 -38.72 23.08
CA VAL A 74 26.46 -37.34 23.21
C VAL A 74 27.11 -36.83 21.92
N GLU A 75 27.69 -37.70 21.08
CA GLU A 75 28.23 -37.31 19.77
C GLU A 75 27.16 -37.18 18.68
N VAL A 76 26.10 -37.99 18.71
CA VAL A 76 25.04 -38.01 17.68
C VAL A 76 24.01 -36.91 17.90
N ALA A 77 23.56 -36.69 19.14
CA ALA A 77 22.58 -35.67 19.48
C ALA A 77 22.92 -34.23 18.98
N PRO A 78 24.16 -33.71 19.12
CA PRO A 78 24.50 -32.40 18.61
C PRO A 78 24.57 -32.36 17.08
N LYS A 79 24.98 -33.46 16.43
CA LYS A 79 25.01 -33.56 14.95
C LYS A 79 23.60 -33.50 14.37
N GLU A 80 22.67 -34.28 14.93
CA GLU A 80 21.26 -34.23 14.52
C GLU A 80 20.64 -32.85 14.79
N GLN A 81 20.99 -32.22 15.91
CA GLN A 81 20.52 -30.86 16.22
C GLN A 81 21.11 -29.81 15.27
N GLU A 82 22.38 -29.93 14.89
CA GLU A 82 23.01 -29.06 13.89
C GLU A 82 22.40 -29.26 12.49
N GLU A 83 22.15 -30.50 12.08
CA GLU A 83 21.49 -30.81 10.80
C GLU A 83 20.06 -30.24 10.76
N ALA A 84 19.30 -30.38 11.84
CA ALA A 84 17.96 -29.80 11.96
C ALA A 84 18.00 -28.26 11.90
N ARG A 85 18.99 -27.62 12.53
CA ARG A 85 19.21 -26.16 12.44
C ARG A 85 19.67 -25.74 11.05
N ALA A 86 20.52 -26.52 10.39
CA ALA A 86 20.98 -26.26 9.03
C ALA A 86 19.83 -26.38 8.02
N LYS A 87 18.93 -27.35 8.21
CA LYS A 87 17.70 -27.48 7.41
C LYS A 87 16.79 -26.27 7.60
N LYS A 88 16.49 -25.88 8.85
CA LYS A 88 15.69 -24.66 9.13
C LYS A 88 16.30 -23.39 8.55
N ARG A 89 17.63 -23.25 8.57
CA ARG A 89 18.32 -22.12 7.94
C ARG A 89 18.13 -22.08 6.43
N ARG A 90 18.27 -23.23 5.76
CA ARG A 90 18.01 -23.34 4.31
C ARG A 90 16.55 -23.02 3.96
N ASP A 91 15.60 -23.50 4.76
CA ASP A 91 14.18 -23.23 4.55
C ASP A 91 13.90 -21.71 4.67
N LEU A 92 14.43 -21.05 5.72
CA LEU A 92 14.31 -19.60 5.90
C LEU A 92 15.01 -18.79 4.80
N GLU A 93 16.19 -19.22 4.34
CA GLU A 93 16.89 -18.58 3.21
C GLU A 93 16.04 -18.62 1.94
N SER A 94 15.41 -19.77 1.66
CA SER A 94 14.53 -19.90 0.49
C SER A 94 13.29 -19.00 0.59
N GLU A 95 12.71 -18.84 1.78
CA GLU A 95 11.57 -17.96 2.02
C GLU A 95 11.96 -16.48 1.91
N ILE A 96 13.13 -16.11 2.44
CA ILE A 96 13.70 -14.77 2.26
C ILE A 96 13.95 -14.49 0.78
N GLU A 97 14.49 -15.44 0.02
CA GLU A 97 14.72 -15.28 -1.42
C GLU A 97 13.40 -15.06 -2.18
N ILE A 98 12.37 -15.87 -1.91
CA ILE A 98 11.03 -15.72 -2.51
C ILE A 98 10.44 -14.36 -2.16
N SER A 99 10.52 -13.95 -0.89
CA SER A 99 9.99 -12.64 -0.44
C SER A 99 10.77 -11.47 -1.06
N SER A 100 12.08 -11.58 -1.19
CA SER A 100 12.97 -10.58 -1.80
C SER A 100 12.66 -10.37 -3.28
N VAL A 101 12.41 -11.47 -4.02
CA VAL A 101 11.93 -11.40 -5.40
C VAL A 101 10.55 -10.74 -5.47
N GLY A 102 9.64 -11.09 -4.56
CA GLY A 102 8.32 -10.46 -4.45
C GLY A 102 8.41 -8.94 -4.23
N VAL A 103 9.24 -8.50 -3.30
CA VAL A 103 9.49 -7.08 -3.02
C VAL A 103 10.11 -6.38 -4.23
N SER A 104 11.07 -7.02 -4.91
CA SER A 104 11.70 -6.46 -6.12
C SER A 104 10.68 -6.24 -7.23
N ASN A 105 9.79 -7.21 -7.47
CA ASN A 105 8.70 -7.08 -8.44
C ASN A 105 7.74 -5.93 -8.07
N LEU A 106 7.37 -5.80 -6.79
CA LEU A 106 6.50 -4.70 -6.33
C LEU A 106 7.15 -3.32 -6.54
N ILE A 107 8.46 -3.20 -6.31
CA ILE A 107 9.23 -1.97 -6.57
C ILE A 107 9.25 -1.65 -8.07
N GLU A 108 9.42 -2.66 -8.93
CA GLU A 108 9.36 -2.45 -10.38
C GLU A 108 7.97 -1.99 -10.85
N GLU A 109 6.91 -2.60 -10.32
CA GLU A 109 5.54 -2.18 -10.61
C GLU A 109 5.25 -0.75 -10.11
N GLN A 110 5.77 -0.37 -8.95
CA GLN A 110 5.69 1.01 -8.45
C GLN A 110 6.39 1.98 -9.41
N LYS A 111 7.63 1.69 -9.81
CA LYS A 111 8.37 2.51 -10.81
C LYS A 111 7.65 2.60 -12.16
N LYS A 112 6.91 1.58 -12.57
CA LYS A 112 6.07 1.64 -13.78
C LYS A 112 4.89 2.60 -13.56
N ARG A 113 4.20 2.52 -12.42
CA ARG A 113 3.11 3.43 -12.04
C ARG A 113 3.57 4.88 -11.98
N ASP A 114 4.68 5.16 -11.30
CA ASP A 114 5.22 6.53 -11.16
C ASP A 114 5.57 7.14 -12.53
N ARG A 115 6.13 6.34 -13.44
CA ARG A 115 6.37 6.77 -14.84
C ARG A 115 5.08 7.13 -15.58
N VAL A 116 4.01 6.37 -15.39
CA VAL A 116 2.70 6.65 -16.00
C VAL A 116 2.09 7.92 -15.39
N LEU A 117 2.14 8.08 -14.07
CA LEU A 117 1.63 9.27 -13.37
C LEU A 117 2.36 10.54 -13.81
N SER A 118 3.70 10.49 -13.87
CA SER A 118 4.53 11.57 -14.43
C SER A 118 4.16 11.92 -15.87
N GLY A 119 3.90 10.91 -16.71
CA GLY A 119 3.45 11.10 -18.10
C GLY A 119 2.07 11.78 -18.17
N ALA A 120 1.11 11.33 -17.35
CA ALA A 120 -0.23 11.91 -17.27
C ALA A 120 -0.16 13.37 -16.79
N LEU A 121 0.62 13.65 -15.75
CA LEU A 121 0.85 14.99 -15.20
C LEU A 121 1.39 15.96 -16.26
N SER A 122 2.38 15.52 -17.05
CA SER A 122 2.92 16.34 -18.14
C SER A 122 1.87 16.64 -19.23
N SER A 123 0.99 15.68 -19.51
CA SER A 123 -0.10 15.85 -20.48
C SER A 123 -1.15 16.84 -19.98
N VAL A 124 -1.54 16.74 -18.70
CA VAL A 124 -2.50 17.66 -18.06
C VAL A 124 -1.95 19.09 -18.05
N ARG A 125 -0.67 19.29 -17.70
CA ARG A 125 -0.03 20.60 -17.78
C ARG A 125 -0.02 21.17 -19.20
N SER A 126 0.22 20.32 -20.21
CA SER A 126 0.14 20.75 -21.61
C SER A 126 -1.27 21.20 -22.00
N VAL A 127 -2.31 20.50 -21.54
CA VAL A 127 -3.71 20.91 -21.74
C VAL A 127 -3.99 22.24 -21.04
N ARG A 128 -3.49 22.42 -19.80
CA ARG A 128 -3.58 23.69 -19.07
C ARG A 128 -3.01 24.85 -19.89
N GLU A 129 -1.78 24.70 -20.39
CA GLU A 129 -1.13 25.72 -21.23
C GLU A 129 -1.91 26.03 -22.52
N ILE A 130 -2.58 25.02 -23.10
CA ILE A 130 -3.47 25.23 -24.25
C ILE A 130 -4.69 26.06 -23.84
N LEU A 131 -5.34 25.72 -22.73
CA LEU A 131 -6.50 26.44 -22.21
C LEU A 131 -6.14 27.89 -21.84
N GLU A 132 -5.01 28.12 -21.18
CA GLU A 132 -4.51 29.46 -20.87
C GLU A 132 -4.29 30.27 -22.16
N ARG A 133 -3.67 29.67 -23.20
CA ARG A 133 -3.49 30.33 -24.50
C ARG A 133 -4.80 30.59 -25.24
N ILE A 134 -5.83 29.75 -25.07
CA ILE A 134 -7.16 30.00 -25.63
C ILE A 134 -7.82 31.15 -24.88
N GLY A 135 -7.76 31.13 -23.55
CA GLY A 135 -8.26 32.18 -22.68
C GLY A 135 -7.68 33.56 -23.03
N ASP A 136 -6.34 33.66 -23.11
CA ASP A 136 -5.64 34.89 -23.48
C ASP A 136 -6.01 35.42 -24.90
N ARG A 137 -6.53 34.58 -25.79
CA ARG A 137 -6.99 34.99 -27.14
C ARG A 137 -8.45 35.45 -27.16
N VAL A 138 -9.27 34.93 -26.25
CA VAL A 138 -10.72 35.19 -26.20
C VAL A 138 -11.00 36.47 -25.40
N CYS A 139 -10.13 36.85 -24.46
CA CYS A 139 -10.28 38.02 -23.59
C CYS A 139 -9.01 38.90 -23.57
N GLU A 140 -9.18 40.23 -23.50
CA GLU A 140 -8.08 41.16 -23.17
C GLU A 140 -7.77 41.16 -21.66
N ASP A 141 -8.77 40.81 -20.83
CA ASP A 141 -8.60 40.63 -19.39
C ASP A 141 -7.87 39.31 -19.11
N LYS A 142 -6.73 39.41 -18.42
CA LYS A 142 -5.91 38.24 -18.06
C LYS A 142 -6.67 37.37 -17.06
N PHE A 143 -6.69 36.06 -17.30
CA PHE A 143 -7.11 35.08 -16.31
C PHE A 143 -6.33 35.29 -15.01
N ASP A 144 -7.01 35.14 -13.88
CA ASP A 144 -6.40 35.24 -12.56
C ASP A 144 -5.43 34.07 -12.39
N ARG A 145 -4.15 34.28 -12.73
CA ARG A 145 -3.06 33.29 -12.80
C ARG A 145 -2.68 32.68 -11.44
N SER A 146 -3.53 32.84 -10.44
CA SER A 146 -3.13 32.81 -9.03
C SER A 146 -3.30 31.45 -8.34
N ARG A 147 -3.75 30.40 -9.03
CA ARG A 147 -3.67 29.01 -8.52
C ARG A 147 -2.43 28.30 -9.05
N GLU A 148 -1.26 28.81 -8.66
CA GLU A 148 -0.11 27.92 -8.51
C GLU A 148 -0.40 27.01 -7.32
N ILE A 149 -0.71 25.74 -7.59
CA ILE A 149 -0.79 24.71 -6.55
C ILE A 149 0.64 24.51 -6.03
N LYS A 150 1.03 25.28 -5.02
CA LYS A 150 2.21 24.98 -4.21
C LYS A 150 1.81 23.86 -3.25
N SER A 151 1.92 22.63 -3.70
CA SER A 151 1.73 21.46 -2.87
C SER A 151 3.05 21.09 -2.18
N ASP A 152 3.05 21.10 -0.84
CA ASP A 152 4.09 20.53 0.02
C ASP A 152 3.90 18.99 0.16
N LEU A 153 3.30 18.37 -0.87
CA LEU A 153 2.82 16.99 -0.90
C LEU A 153 3.83 16.12 -1.67
N ASP A 154 4.19 14.97 -1.10
CA ASP A 154 5.14 14.02 -1.69
C ASP A 154 4.46 12.98 -2.60
N ASP A 155 3.11 12.91 -2.56
CA ASP A 155 2.32 11.93 -3.31
C ASP A 155 2.00 12.41 -4.74
N GLU A 156 2.66 11.82 -5.74
CA GLU A 156 2.47 12.15 -7.17
C GLU A 156 1.01 12.04 -7.65
N LEU A 157 0.24 11.09 -7.09
CA LEU A 157 -1.17 10.93 -7.43
C LEU A 157 -2.01 12.10 -6.94
N GLU A 158 -1.73 12.62 -5.74
CA GLU A 158 -2.44 13.77 -5.17
C GLU A 158 -2.14 15.04 -5.96
N ILE A 159 -0.87 15.23 -6.35
CA ILE A 159 -0.45 16.33 -7.24
C ILE A 159 -1.20 16.24 -8.59
N LEU A 160 -1.30 15.03 -9.17
CA LEU A 160 -2.02 14.84 -10.44
C LEU A 160 -3.51 15.17 -10.31
N VAL A 161 -4.17 14.73 -9.24
CA VAL A 161 -5.59 15.01 -9.01
C VAL A 161 -5.84 16.51 -8.83
N LEU A 162 -4.99 17.21 -8.07
CA LEU A 162 -5.09 18.66 -7.89
C LEU A 162 -4.89 19.41 -9.21
N GLU A 163 -3.90 19.02 -10.01
CA GLU A 163 -3.66 19.64 -11.32
C GLU A 163 -4.84 19.39 -12.27
N ILE A 164 -5.36 18.15 -12.35
CA ILE A 164 -6.55 17.83 -13.15
C ILE A 164 -7.73 18.72 -12.74
N HIS A 165 -8.00 18.83 -11.44
CA HIS A 165 -9.10 19.65 -10.95
C HIS A 165 -8.92 21.13 -11.34
N SER A 166 -7.72 21.68 -11.15
CA SER A 166 -7.43 23.06 -11.56
C SER A 166 -7.54 23.28 -13.07
N THR A 167 -7.14 22.31 -13.89
CA THR A 167 -7.30 22.41 -15.36
C THR A 167 -8.76 22.33 -15.79
N TRP A 168 -9.56 21.53 -15.10
CA TRP A 168 -10.99 21.43 -15.37
C TRP A 168 -11.71 22.73 -15.01
N GLU A 169 -11.44 23.32 -13.84
CA GLU A 169 -11.99 24.62 -13.45
C GLU A 169 -11.61 25.72 -14.46
N LEU A 170 -10.34 25.74 -14.90
CA LEU A 170 -9.90 26.67 -15.94
C LEU A 170 -10.65 26.45 -17.26
N GLY A 171 -10.88 25.19 -17.64
CA GLY A 171 -11.66 24.83 -18.83
C GLY A 171 -13.09 25.37 -18.78
N MET A 172 -13.76 25.25 -17.63
CA MET A 172 -15.10 25.79 -17.41
C MET A 172 -15.15 27.32 -17.54
N GLU A 173 -14.18 28.02 -16.98
CA GLU A 173 -14.10 29.48 -17.11
C GLU A 173 -13.86 29.89 -18.57
N VAL A 174 -12.91 29.24 -19.27
CA VAL A 174 -12.63 29.51 -20.69
C VAL A 174 -13.89 29.27 -21.55
N GLU A 175 -14.63 28.19 -21.30
CA GLU A 175 -15.87 27.89 -22.02
C GLU A 175 -16.93 28.98 -21.80
N SER A 176 -17.17 29.37 -20.54
CA SER A 176 -18.13 30.44 -20.20
C SER A 176 -17.79 31.74 -20.93
N ARG A 177 -16.51 32.11 -20.99
CA ARG A 177 -16.05 33.32 -21.68
C ARG A 177 -16.21 33.25 -23.19
N ILE A 178 -15.99 32.09 -23.81
CA ILE A 178 -16.24 31.89 -25.24
C ILE A 178 -17.72 32.12 -25.55
N ILE A 179 -18.62 31.58 -24.72
CA ILE A 179 -20.07 31.76 -24.88
C ILE A 179 -20.44 33.24 -24.78
N GLU A 180 -19.94 33.96 -23.77
CA GLU A 180 -20.15 35.41 -23.61
C GLU A 180 -19.64 36.21 -24.83
N CYS A 181 -18.45 35.88 -25.32
CA CYS A 181 -17.85 36.53 -26.49
C CYS A 181 -18.68 36.32 -27.76
N ASP A 182 -19.17 35.09 -27.98
CA ASP A 182 -20.02 34.77 -29.13
C ASP A 182 -21.41 35.41 -29.04
N GLU A 183 -21.95 35.59 -27.83
CA GLU A 183 -23.15 36.40 -27.61
C GLU A 183 -22.95 37.86 -27.97
N MET A 184 -21.85 38.46 -27.53
CA MET A 184 -21.51 39.85 -27.86
C MET A 184 -21.34 40.02 -29.38
N LYS A 185 -20.63 39.11 -30.05
CA LYS A 185 -20.50 39.12 -31.52
C LYS A 185 -21.85 39.01 -32.22
N ARG A 186 -22.76 38.14 -31.74
CA ARG A 186 -24.12 38.02 -32.29
C ARG A 186 -24.92 39.30 -32.13
N LYS A 187 -24.83 39.97 -30.97
CA LYS A 187 -25.51 41.26 -30.73
C LYS A 187 -24.99 42.33 -31.68
N VAL A 188 -23.66 42.52 -31.74
CA VAL A 188 -23.02 43.50 -32.65
C VAL A 188 -23.36 43.21 -34.10
N LYS A 189 -23.38 41.94 -34.52
CA LYS A 189 -23.78 41.56 -35.88
C LYS A 189 -25.22 41.95 -36.18
N LYS A 190 -26.17 41.68 -35.28
CA LYS A 190 -27.58 42.07 -35.45
C LYS A 190 -27.74 43.58 -35.53
N GLU A 191 -27.09 44.32 -34.65
CA GLU A 191 -27.09 45.80 -34.67
C GLU A 191 -26.53 46.32 -36.00
N LEU A 192 -25.43 45.75 -36.49
CA LEU A 192 -24.87 46.12 -37.78
C LEU A 192 -25.82 45.79 -38.93
N GLU A 193 -26.44 44.62 -38.94
CA GLU A 193 -27.47 44.25 -39.94
C GLU A 193 -28.66 45.20 -39.92
N ASP A 194 -29.12 45.61 -38.74
CA ASP A 194 -30.20 46.60 -38.57
C ASP A 194 -29.79 47.96 -39.12
N THR A 195 -28.58 48.44 -38.80
CA THR A 195 -28.08 49.71 -39.34
C THR A 195 -27.94 49.67 -40.87
N VAL A 196 -27.43 48.57 -41.44
CA VAL A 196 -27.32 48.40 -42.88
C VAL A 196 -28.71 48.38 -43.53
N ARG A 197 -29.67 47.66 -42.95
CA ARG A 197 -31.06 47.64 -43.44
C ARG A 197 -31.67 49.04 -43.47
N ASN A 198 -31.55 49.79 -42.38
CA ASN A 198 -32.05 51.16 -42.28
C ASN A 198 -31.39 52.06 -43.35
N LEU A 199 -30.06 51.99 -43.49
CA LEU A 199 -29.33 52.76 -44.51
C LEU A 199 -29.72 52.38 -45.95
N THR A 200 -30.03 51.10 -46.21
CA THR A 200 -30.52 50.67 -47.53
C THR A 200 -31.93 51.17 -47.82
N GLU A 201 -32.80 51.21 -46.81
CA GLU A 201 -34.15 51.75 -46.92
C GLU A 201 -34.12 53.27 -47.16
N GLU A 202 -33.34 54.02 -46.37
CA GLU A 202 -33.12 55.44 -46.56
C GLU A 202 -32.56 55.76 -47.96
N ASN A 203 -31.57 54.99 -48.44
CA ASN A 203 -31.05 55.14 -49.81
C ASN A 203 -32.11 54.86 -50.87
N ARG A 204 -33.01 53.90 -50.63
CA ARG A 204 -34.14 53.59 -51.52
C ARG A 204 -35.11 54.77 -51.57
N ASP A 205 -35.40 55.36 -50.42
CA ASP A 205 -36.31 56.50 -50.30
C ASP A 205 -35.74 57.78 -50.92
N ILE A 206 -34.45 58.07 -50.70
CA ILE A 206 -33.73 59.13 -51.40
C ILE A 206 -33.77 58.89 -52.91
N SER A 207 -33.52 57.67 -53.36
CA SER A 207 -33.56 57.31 -54.79
C SER A 207 -34.97 57.47 -55.40
N ASN A 208 -36.02 57.13 -54.64
CA ASN A 208 -37.40 57.35 -55.05
C ASN A 208 -37.72 58.84 -55.14
N LEU A 209 -37.33 59.63 -54.13
CA LEU A 209 -37.53 61.08 -54.09
C LEU A 209 -36.82 61.78 -55.26
N LEU A 210 -35.56 61.42 -55.54
CA LEU A 210 -34.82 61.94 -56.69
C LEU A 210 -35.51 61.61 -58.02
N ARG A 211 -36.02 60.38 -58.17
CA ARG A 211 -36.75 59.96 -59.38
C ARG A 211 -38.03 60.76 -59.58
N VAL A 212 -38.78 61.03 -58.51
CA VAL A 212 -39.98 61.89 -58.55
C VAL A 212 -39.58 63.31 -58.94
N SER A 213 -38.58 63.89 -58.27
CA SER A 213 -38.08 65.24 -58.56
C SER A 213 -37.59 65.40 -60.01
N VAL A 214 -36.91 64.39 -60.57
CA VAL A 214 -36.49 64.39 -61.98
C VAL A 214 -37.71 64.35 -62.90
N LYS A 215 -38.69 63.47 -62.65
CA LYS A 215 -39.91 63.39 -63.47
C LYS A 215 -40.72 64.69 -63.44
N GLU A 216 -40.82 65.33 -62.27
CA GLU A 216 -41.47 66.64 -62.12
C GLU A 216 -40.71 67.73 -62.88
N LYS A 217 -39.38 67.79 -62.74
CA LYS A 217 -38.53 68.71 -63.49
C LYS A 217 -38.69 68.54 -65.00
N GLU A 218 -38.63 67.31 -65.51
CA GLU A 218 -38.83 67.04 -66.94
C GLU A 218 -40.24 67.41 -67.42
N ALA A 219 -41.28 67.21 -66.59
CA ALA A 219 -42.64 67.64 -66.92
C ALA A 219 -42.75 69.16 -67.05
N VAL A 220 -42.09 69.89 -66.16
CA VAL A 220 -41.95 71.35 -66.23
C VAL A 220 -41.17 71.75 -67.48
N GLU A 221 -40.02 71.14 -67.77
CA GLU A 221 -39.23 71.43 -68.97
C GLU A 221 -40.01 71.12 -70.26
N ARG A 222 -40.78 70.03 -70.30
CA ARG A 222 -41.71 69.69 -71.40
C ARG A 222 -42.86 70.68 -71.53
N SER A 223 -43.35 71.25 -70.42
CA SER A 223 -44.35 72.33 -70.48
C SER A 223 -43.75 73.62 -71.03
N LEU A 224 -42.52 73.96 -70.64
CA LEU A 224 -41.81 75.15 -71.10
C LEU A 224 -41.34 75.06 -72.56
N SER A 225 -40.90 73.89 -73.02
CA SER A 225 -40.45 73.70 -74.42
C SER A 225 -41.59 73.75 -75.44
N ARG A 226 -42.85 73.57 -75.00
CA ARG A 226 -44.05 73.79 -75.82
C ARG A 226 -44.39 75.27 -76.04
N LEU A 227 -43.85 76.20 -75.24
CA LEU A 227 -44.06 77.65 -75.33
C LEU A 227 -42.98 78.36 -76.17
N LYS A 228 -42.69 77.83 -77.37
CA LYS A 228 -41.48 78.17 -78.14
C LYS A 228 -41.47 79.54 -78.83
N GLU A 229 -42.53 80.37 -78.74
CA GLU A 229 -42.65 81.55 -79.64
C GLU A 229 -43.16 82.89 -79.08
N SER A 230 -43.32 83.10 -77.76
CA SER A 230 -43.50 84.48 -77.25
C SER A 230 -42.86 84.73 -75.87
N GLY A 231 -42.08 85.81 -75.77
CA GLY A 231 -41.32 86.15 -74.57
C GLY A 231 -42.18 86.47 -73.34
N GLU A 232 -43.43 86.87 -73.53
CA GLU A 232 -44.37 87.20 -72.44
C GLU A 232 -45.14 85.97 -71.92
N GLN A 233 -45.62 85.08 -72.80
CA GLN A 233 -46.29 83.85 -72.34
C GLN A 233 -45.32 82.91 -71.63
N ARG A 234 -44.05 82.87 -72.05
CA ARG A 234 -43.00 82.10 -71.37
C ARG A 234 -42.71 82.62 -69.96
N LYS A 235 -42.67 83.95 -69.77
CA LYS A 235 -42.48 84.56 -68.44
C LYS A 235 -43.66 84.28 -67.52
N GLY A 236 -44.90 84.41 -68.01
CA GLY A 236 -46.11 84.09 -67.24
C GLY A 236 -46.21 82.63 -66.81
N ALA A 237 -45.86 81.69 -67.71
CA ALA A 237 -45.83 80.26 -67.40
C ALA A 237 -44.74 79.90 -66.36
N ILE A 238 -43.55 80.51 -66.45
CA ILE A 238 -42.49 80.34 -65.44
C ILE A 238 -42.97 80.82 -64.06
N LEU A 239 -43.66 81.95 -64.00
CA LEU A 239 -44.21 82.48 -62.74
C LEU A 239 -45.32 81.60 -62.16
N GLN A 240 -46.25 81.09 -62.97
CA GLN A 240 -47.27 80.15 -62.50
C GLN A 240 -46.71 78.80 -62.05
N ILE A 241 -45.66 78.30 -62.72
CA ILE A 241 -44.98 77.07 -62.31
C ILE A 241 -44.24 77.30 -60.98
N ALA A 242 -43.59 78.46 -60.81
CA ALA A 242 -42.96 78.84 -59.55
C ALA A 242 -43.99 79.00 -58.42
N GLU A 243 -45.15 79.60 -58.69
CA GLU A 243 -46.25 79.77 -57.74
C GLU A 243 -46.84 78.42 -57.30
N LYS A 244 -47.13 77.52 -58.24
CA LYS A 244 -47.61 76.15 -57.92
C LYS A 244 -46.55 75.32 -57.19
N GLY A 245 -45.27 75.49 -57.54
CA GLY A 245 -44.15 74.89 -56.83
C GLY A 245 -44.10 75.35 -55.37
N LEU A 246 -44.17 76.67 -55.14
CA LEU A 246 -44.20 77.28 -53.80
C LEU A 246 -45.40 76.80 -52.98
N GLN A 247 -46.56 76.64 -53.61
CA GLN A 247 -47.78 76.17 -52.97
C GLN A 247 -47.65 74.70 -52.51
N LYS A 248 -46.97 73.86 -53.29
CA LYS A 248 -46.78 72.43 -52.99
C LYS A 248 -45.79 72.17 -51.83
N VAL A 249 -44.81 73.05 -51.62
CA VAL A 249 -43.92 73.06 -50.44
C VAL A 249 -44.46 73.88 -49.25
N GLY A 250 -45.73 74.27 -49.27
CA GLY A 250 -46.42 74.85 -48.10
C GLY A 250 -46.23 76.35 -47.90
N PHE A 251 -45.64 77.08 -48.86
CA PHE A 251 -45.43 78.54 -48.78
C PHE A 251 -46.58 79.38 -49.38
N GLY A 252 -47.68 78.75 -49.79
CA GLY A 252 -48.76 79.38 -50.57
C GLY A 252 -50.12 79.50 -49.87
N TYR A 253 -50.16 79.88 -48.60
CA TYR A 253 -51.41 80.22 -47.89
C TYR A 253 -51.17 81.47 -47.07
N PHE A 254 -51.49 82.68 -47.58
CA PHE A 254 -51.84 83.86 -46.75
C PHE A 254 -52.28 85.15 -47.52
N MET A 255 -52.80 85.09 -48.75
CA MET A 255 -53.38 86.30 -49.38
C MET A 255 -54.72 86.02 -50.06
N GLY A 256 -55.73 86.87 -49.75
CA GLY A 256 -57.18 86.76 -49.99
C GLY A 256 -57.63 86.27 -51.38
N VAL A 257 -58.71 85.48 -51.47
CA VAL A 257 -60.13 85.91 -51.39
C VAL A 257 -60.40 87.16 -52.24
N MET A 258 -60.99 86.96 -53.42
CA MET A 258 -62.19 87.64 -53.92
C MET A 258 -62.45 87.26 -55.39
N GLY A 259 -63.63 86.68 -55.64
CA GLY A 259 -64.46 86.98 -56.82
C GLY A 259 -64.20 86.23 -58.13
N GLY A 260 -65.29 85.76 -58.73
CA GLY A 260 -65.42 85.76 -60.19
C GLY A 260 -65.96 84.47 -60.81
N GLU A 261 -67.28 84.38 -60.91
CA GLU A 261 -68.04 83.48 -61.78
C GLU A 261 -67.60 83.59 -63.26
N SER A 262 -67.69 82.50 -64.03
CA SER A 262 -68.18 82.50 -65.43
C SER A 262 -68.20 81.09 -66.05
N HIS A 263 -69.40 80.50 -66.13
CA HIS A 263 -69.92 79.88 -67.38
C HIS A 263 -70.18 81.04 -68.38
N PRO A 264 -70.15 80.90 -69.72
CA PRO A 264 -71.14 80.12 -70.49
C PRO A 264 -70.57 79.39 -71.75
N ASP A 265 -71.13 78.24 -72.11
CA ASP A 265 -72.02 77.97 -73.27
C ASP A 265 -71.51 78.27 -74.69
N ASN A 266 -71.59 77.25 -75.55
CA ASN A 266 -72.19 77.32 -76.90
C ASN A 266 -72.34 75.89 -77.44
N ALA A 267 -73.57 75.37 -77.58
CA ALA A 267 -74.46 75.53 -78.75
C ALA A 267 -74.01 74.61 -79.91
N SER A 268 -74.85 73.88 -80.64
CA SER A 268 -76.30 73.73 -80.68
C SER A 268 -76.64 72.73 -81.80
N THR A 269 -77.62 71.85 -81.56
CA THR A 269 -78.70 71.40 -82.47
C THR A 269 -78.48 71.17 -83.98
N LYS A 270 -78.89 69.98 -84.45
CA LYS A 270 -79.94 69.68 -85.48
C LYS A 270 -79.72 68.25 -86.01
N SER A 271 -80.63 67.29 -85.83
CA SER A 271 -81.83 67.01 -86.66
C SER A 271 -81.54 67.06 -88.16
N ASP A 272 -81.46 65.91 -88.83
CA ASP A 272 -82.58 65.48 -89.68
C ASP A 272 -82.42 64.05 -90.19
N ALA A 273 -83.56 63.38 -90.24
CA ALA A 273 -83.79 62.15 -90.99
C ALA A 273 -83.86 62.48 -92.49
N SER A 274 -83.22 61.67 -93.33
CA SER A 274 -83.58 61.57 -94.75
C SER A 274 -82.93 60.35 -95.37
N GLU A 275 -83.78 59.47 -95.92
CA GLU A 275 -83.60 58.63 -97.13
C GLU A 275 -82.41 57.64 -97.11
N GLY A 276 -82.64 56.32 -97.15
CA GLY A 276 -83.39 55.65 -98.21
C GLY A 276 -82.42 55.40 -99.38
N GLU A 277 -81.98 54.14 -99.49
CA GLU A 277 -81.24 53.55 -100.62
C GLU A 277 -79.71 53.67 -100.64
N GLU A 278 -79.03 52.86 -99.83
CA GLU A 278 -77.80 52.13 -100.24
C GLU A 278 -77.56 50.91 -99.32
N ASP A 279 -78.60 50.09 -99.18
CA ASP A 279 -78.57 48.83 -98.44
C ASP A 279 -77.79 47.77 -99.22
N VAL A 280 -76.57 47.44 -98.75
CA VAL A 280 -75.88 46.11 -98.76
C VAL A 280 -74.37 46.29 -98.50
N GLY A 281 -73.73 47.36 -98.98
CA GLY A 281 -72.26 47.55 -98.90
C GLY A 281 -71.71 47.96 -97.53
N THR A 282 -72.40 48.87 -96.82
CA THR A 282 -71.99 49.43 -95.52
C THR A 282 -72.29 48.47 -94.35
N LEU A 283 -73.37 47.70 -94.47
CA LEU A 283 -73.69 46.61 -93.54
C LEU A 283 -72.66 45.48 -93.66
N SER A 284 -72.25 45.13 -94.88
CA SER A 284 -71.19 44.12 -95.09
C SER A 284 -69.85 44.54 -94.46
N SER A 285 -69.46 45.82 -94.57
CA SER A 285 -68.20 46.34 -93.98
C SER A 285 -68.22 46.35 -92.45
N THR A 286 -69.36 46.70 -91.85
CA THR A 286 -69.53 46.68 -90.38
C THR A 286 -69.54 45.25 -89.84
N VAL A 287 -70.26 44.33 -90.50
CA VAL A 287 -70.22 42.90 -90.18
C VAL A 287 -68.81 42.32 -90.33
N GLU A 288 -68.07 42.68 -91.38
CA GLU A 288 -66.69 42.22 -91.59
C GLU A 288 -65.74 42.70 -90.48
N LYS A 289 -65.87 43.96 -90.03
CA LYS A 289 -65.10 44.49 -88.89
C LYS A 289 -65.45 43.74 -87.59
N ILE A 290 -66.74 43.51 -87.33
CA ILE A 290 -67.19 42.75 -86.16
C ILE A 290 -66.63 41.33 -86.21
N MET A 291 -66.69 40.64 -87.36
CA MET A 291 -66.14 39.30 -87.51
C MET A 291 -64.62 39.25 -87.33
N LYS A 292 -63.88 40.24 -87.83
CA LYS A 292 -62.43 40.35 -87.60
C LYS A 292 -62.11 40.57 -86.12
N ASN A 293 -62.83 41.46 -85.46
CA ASN A 293 -62.68 41.71 -84.02
C ASN A 293 -62.99 40.45 -83.20
N LEU A 294 -64.11 39.76 -83.48
CA LEU A 294 -64.46 38.51 -82.81
C LEU A 294 -63.41 37.42 -83.05
N ARG A 295 -62.83 37.32 -84.25
CA ARG A 295 -61.74 36.36 -84.53
C ARG A 295 -60.48 36.67 -83.74
N LEU A 296 -60.12 37.96 -83.61
CA LEU A 296 -58.99 38.39 -82.78
C LEU A 296 -59.26 38.07 -81.31
N GLU A 297 -60.44 38.41 -80.79
CA GLU A 297 -60.84 38.10 -79.42
C GLU A 297 -60.85 36.60 -79.13
N ILE A 298 -61.37 35.78 -80.05
CA ILE A 298 -61.30 34.30 -79.94
C ILE A 298 -59.84 33.82 -79.91
N SER A 299 -58.95 34.42 -80.69
CA SER A 299 -57.52 34.06 -80.68
C SER A 299 -56.83 34.47 -79.37
N ASP A 300 -57.18 35.64 -78.84
CA ASP A 300 -56.64 36.16 -77.58
C ASP A 300 -57.14 35.35 -76.38
N LEU A 301 -58.43 34.99 -76.34
CA LEU A 301 -59.00 34.13 -75.31
C LEU A 301 -58.39 32.72 -75.34
N ARG A 302 -58.11 32.16 -76.53
CA ARG A 302 -57.42 30.86 -76.64
C ARG A 302 -56.00 30.93 -76.11
N ARG A 303 -55.26 31.99 -76.41
CA ARG A 303 -53.91 32.23 -75.90
C ARG A 303 -53.92 32.40 -74.38
N ALA A 304 -54.84 33.18 -73.84
CA ALA A 304 -55.01 33.35 -72.39
C ALA A 304 -55.42 32.05 -71.68
N LEU A 305 -56.25 31.21 -72.31
CA LEU A 305 -56.60 29.89 -71.78
C LEU A 305 -55.38 28.96 -71.73
N GLU A 306 -54.57 28.96 -72.77
CA GLU A 306 -53.36 28.13 -72.82
C GLU A 306 -52.31 28.60 -71.80
N GLU A 307 -52.13 29.90 -71.66
CA GLU A 307 -51.27 30.51 -70.63
C GLU A 307 -51.76 30.11 -69.22
N SER A 308 -53.06 30.26 -68.94
CA SER A 308 -53.65 29.83 -67.66
C SER A 308 -53.50 28.32 -67.39
N ARG A 309 -53.55 27.47 -68.42
CA ARG A 309 -53.29 26.04 -68.28
C ARG A 309 -51.84 25.77 -67.93
N SER A 310 -50.90 26.41 -68.62
CA SER A 310 -49.48 26.27 -68.32
C SER A 310 -49.13 26.76 -66.91
N ASP A 311 -49.74 27.85 -66.44
CA ASP A 311 -49.59 28.33 -65.07
C ASP A 311 -50.16 27.32 -64.06
N CYS A 312 -51.31 26.72 -64.36
CA CYS A 312 -51.92 25.68 -63.51
C CYS A 312 -51.03 24.43 -63.43
N GLU A 313 -50.46 23.97 -64.55
CA GLU A 313 -49.53 22.84 -64.58
C GLU A 313 -48.24 23.16 -63.80
N HIS A 314 -47.73 24.38 -63.91
CA HIS A 314 -46.57 24.83 -63.14
C HIS A 314 -46.84 24.84 -61.63
N LEU A 315 -47.97 25.42 -61.21
CA LEU A 315 -48.39 25.42 -59.80
C LEU A 315 -48.64 24.00 -59.28
N GLN A 316 -49.21 23.12 -60.11
CA GLN A 316 -49.38 21.70 -59.77
C GLN A 316 -48.02 21.01 -59.58
N ALA A 317 -47.05 21.24 -60.46
CA ALA A 317 -45.69 20.69 -60.32
C ALA A 317 -45.00 21.18 -59.03
N LEU A 318 -45.13 22.47 -58.70
CA LEU A 318 -44.62 23.02 -57.44
C LEU A 318 -45.31 22.39 -56.22
N SER A 319 -46.64 22.24 -56.26
CA SER A 319 -47.42 21.62 -55.18
C SER A 319 -47.02 20.16 -54.96
N VAL A 320 -46.86 19.38 -56.04
CA VAL A 320 -46.39 17.98 -55.96
C VAL A 320 -44.97 17.92 -55.40
N GLY A 321 -44.06 18.80 -55.86
CA GLY A 321 -42.69 18.86 -55.34
C GLY A 321 -42.62 19.26 -53.86
N GLN A 322 -43.50 20.15 -53.40
CA GLN A 322 -43.63 20.47 -51.98
C GLN A 322 -44.17 19.29 -51.17
N ALA A 323 -45.20 18.60 -51.67
CA ALA A 323 -45.76 17.42 -51.01
C ALA A 323 -44.73 16.30 -50.85
N GLN A 324 -43.91 16.05 -51.88
CA GLN A 324 -42.81 15.07 -51.80
C GLN A 324 -41.80 15.42 -50.71
N LYS A 325 -41.35 16.68 -50.65
CA LYS A 325 -40.42 17.13 -49.59
C LYS A 325 -41.02 16.98 -48.19
N ILE A 326 -42.31 17.28 -48.03
CA ILE A 326 -43.01 17.08 -46.76
C ILE A 326 -42.96 15.59 -46.37
N THR A 327 -43.28 14.69 -47.30
CA THR A 327 -43.24 13.24 -47.02
C THR A 327 -41.83 12.73 -46.71
N GLU A 328 -40.79 13.29 -47.34
CA GLU A 328 -39.38 12.95 -47.04
C GLU A 328 -38.98 13.43 -45.64
N TYR A 329 -39.39 14.64 -45.25
CA TYR A 329 -39.14 15.15 -43.90
C TYR A 329 -39.94 14.40 -42.84
N GLU A 330 -41.17 13.97 -43.13
CA GLU A 330 -41.96 13.12 -42.23
C GLU A 330 -41.25 11.79 -41.96
N GLN A 331 -40.74 11.11 -43.00
CA GLN A 331 -39.97 9.88 -42.83
C GLN A 331 -38.68 10.11 -42.04
N TYR A 332 -37.97 11.20 -42.30
CA TYR A 332 -36.76 11.54 -41.55
C TYR A 332 -37.05 11.81 -40.07
N ILE A 333 -38.17 12.47 -39.75
CA ILE A 333 -38.61 12.69 -38.37
C ILE A 333 -38.91 11.35 -37.70
N THR A 334 -39.63 10.45 -38.34
CA THR A 334 -39.93 9.13 -37.76
C THR A 334 -38.66 8.29 -37.50
N ASP A 335 -37.68 8.33 -38.41
CA ASP A 335 -36.40 7.63 -38.21
C ASP A 335 -35.62 8.19 -37.00
N LEU A 336 -35.68 9.51 -36.80
CA LEU A 336 -35.08 10.17 -35.64
C LEU A 336 -35.77 9.78 -34.34
N GLU A 337 -37.11 9.72 -34.32
CA GLU A 337 -37.90 9.30 -33.17
C GLU A 337 -37.61 7.83 -32.79
N GLU A 338 -37.51 6.94 -33.77
CA GLU A 338 -37.12 5.53 -33.52
C GLU A 338 -35.71 5.43 -32.93
N ARG A 339 -34.76 6.21 -33.44
CA ARG A 339 -33.40 6.25 -32.91
C ARG A 339 -33.37 6.79 -31.48
N GLU A 340 -34.15 7.83 -31.18
CA GLU A 340 -34.30 8.36 -29.82
C GLU A 340 -34.88 7.31 -28.87
N ASN A 341 -35.91 6.58 -29.30
CA ASN A 341 -36.52 5.50 -28.52
C ASN A 341 -35.53 4.34 -28.23
N LEU A 342 -34.69 3.97 -29.21
CA LEU A 342 -33.66 2.95 -29.00
C LEU A 342 -32.57 3.43 -28.03
N LEU A 343 -32.13 4.69 -28.16
CA LEU A 343 -31.12 5.26 -27.27
C LEU A 343 -31.64 5.42 -25.85
N THR A 344 -32.89 5.84 -25.67
CA THR A 344 -33.52 5.94 -24.35
C THR A 344 -33.62 4.58 -23.67
N HIS A 345 -34.03 3.54 -24.39
CA HIS A 345 -34.05 2.17 -23.87
C HIS A 345 -32.65 1.67 -23.46
N SER A 346 -31.65 1.89 -24.31
CA SER A 346 -30.25 1.53 -24.01
C SER A 346 -29.71 2.28 -22.78
N VAL A 347 -30.05 3.56 -22.61
CA VAL A 347 -29.68 4.33 -21.41
C VAL A 347 -30.37 3.79 -20.16
N GLU A 348 -31.63 3.36 -20.24
CA GLU A 348 -32.33 2.73 -19.12
C GLU A 348 -31.72 1.39 -18.72
N GLU A 349 -31.36 0.54 -19.70
CA GLU A 349 -30.65 -0.72 -19.45
C GLU A 349 -29.33 -0.48 -18.73
N HIS A 350 -28.49 0.42 -19.25
CA HIS A 350 -27.21 0.76 -18.60
C HIS A 350 -27.39 1.37 -17.20
N LYS A 351 -28.46 2.14 -16.94
CA LYS A 351 -28.76 2.63 -15.59
C LYS A 351 -29.02 1.48 -14.62
N VAL A 352 -29.76 0.44 -15.06
CA VAL A 352 -30.02 -0.75 -14.24
C VAL A 352 -28.73 -1.54 -13.99
N GLU A 353 -27.88 -1.71 -15.01
CA GLU A 353 -26.58 -2.36 -14.87
C GLU A 353 -25.65 -1.62 -13.90
N ILE A 354 -25.59 -0.28 -13.99
CA ILE A 354 -24.81 0.56 -13.08
C ILE A 354 -25.31 0.42 -11.64
N ALA A 355 -26.64 0.38 -11.43
CA ALA A 355 -27.22 0.19 -10.11
C ALA A 355 -26.83 -1.18 -9.51
N ALA A 356 -26.97 -2.26 -10.29
CA ALA A 356 -26.60 -3.60 -9.88
C ALA A 356 -25.09 -3.73 -9.56
N ALA A 357 -24.23 -3.15 -10.39
CA ALA A 357 -22.79 -3.08 -10.14
C ALA A 357 -22.47 -2.27 -8.87
N GLY A 358 -23.19 -1.17 -8.62
CA GLY A 358 -23.07 -0.38 -7.40
C GLY A 358 -23.41 -1.18 -6.14
N GLU A 359 -24.48 -1.98 -6.17
CA GLU A 359 -24.86 -2.88 -5.08
C GLU A 359 -23.81 -3.99 -4.85
N GLU A 360 -23.23 -4.52 -5.92
CA GLU A 360 -22.14 -5.48 -5.82
C GLU A 360 -20.89 -4.86 -5.19
N VAL A 361 -20.47 -3.68 -5.64
CA VAL A 361 -19.36 -2.93 -5.03
C VAL A 361 -19.63 -2.67 -3.55
N ALA A 362 -20.86 -2.33 -3.15
CA ALA A 362 -21.21 -2.16 -1.75
C ALA A 362 -21.08 -3.46 -0.95
N ARG A 363 -21.51 -4.60 -1.51
CA ARG A 363 -21.34 -5.93 -0.89
C ARG A 363 -19.86 -6.29 -0.71
N TRP A 364 -19.03 -6.09 -1.72
CA TRP A 364 -17.59 -6.35 -1.65
C TRP A 364 -16.90 -5.45 -0.63
N LYS A 365 -17.28 -4.16 -0.54
CA LYS A 365 -16.74 -3.24 0.48
C LYS A 365 -17.01 -3.75 1.90
N VAL A 366 -18.25 -4.14 2.20
CA VAL A 366 -18.61 -4.69 3.51
C VAL A 366 -17.85 -5.97 3.82
N ALA A 367 -17.70 -6.87 2.83
CA ALA A 367 -16.92 -8.09 3.00
C ALA A 367 -15.44 -7.79 3.33
N CYS A 368 -14.81 -6.86 2.61
CA CYS A 368 -13.43 -6.46 2.89
C CYS A 368 -13.28 -5.81 4.27
N GLU A 369 -14.23 -4.98 4.70
CA GLU A 369 -14.22 -4.38 6.04
C GLU A 369 -14.26 -5.47 7.14
N LEU A 370 -15.13 -6.47 6.98
CA LEU A 370 -15.22 -7.59 7.91
C LEU A 370 -13.94 -8.45 7.93
N GLU A 371 -13.31 -8.69 6.78
CA GLU A 371 -12.03 -9.39 6.71
C GLU A 371 -10.91 -8.62 7.40
N VAL A 372 -10.87 -7.28 7.23
CA VAL A 372 -9.91 -6.42 7.93
C VAL A 372 -10.14 -6.45 9.44
N GLU A 373 -11.40 -6.39 9.89
CA GLU A 373 -11.74 -6.49 11.32
C GLU A 373 -11.35 -7.86 11.91
N ALA A 374 -11.62 -8.94 11.19
CA ALA A 374 -11.20 -10.29 11.56
C ALA A 374 -9.67 -10.40 11.63
N GLY A 375 -8.95 -9.85 10.65
CA GLY A 375 -7.49 -9.77 10.64
C GLY A 375 -6.93 -9.00 11.85
N LYS A 376 -7.51 -7.84 12.18
CA LYS A 376 -7.15 -7.07 13.37
C LYS A 376 -7.42 -7.83 14.67
N ALA A 377 -8.50 -8.61 14.74
CA ALA A 377 -8.78 -9.45 15.90
C ALA A 377 -7.74 -10.57 16.06
N ALA A 378 -7.41 -11.27 14.98
CA ALA A 378 -6.40 -12.33 14.98
C ALA A 378 -5.00 -11.82 15.36
N ILE A 379 -4.61 -10.63 14.87
CA ILE A 379 -3.33 -10.00 15.26
C ILE A 379 -3.30 -9.70 16.76
N ARG A 380 -4.38 -9.15 17.32
CA ARG A 380 -4.47 -8.88 18.76
C ARG A 380 -4.32 -10.15 19.60
N GLU A 381 -4.99 -11.23 19.22
CA GLU A 381 -4.86 -12.53 19.90
C GLU A 381 -3.43 -13.08 19.82
N ARG A 382 -2.80 -13.00 18.64
CA ARG A 382 -1.38 -13.40 18.46
C ARG A 382 -0.45 -12.56 19.34
N ASP A 383 -0.67 -11.25 19.43
CA ASP A 383 0.14 -10.35 20.25
C ASP A 383 0.00 -10.66 21.74
N GLU A 384 -1.21 -10.97 22.20
CA GLU A 384 -1.48 -11.43 23.58
C GLU A 384 -0.74 -12.75 23.88
N GLU A 385 -0.81 -13.74 22.99
CA GLU A 385 -0.06 -14.98 23.14
C GLU A 385 1.46 -14.75 23.16
N VAL A 386 1.98 -13.90 22.27
CA VAL A 386 3.40 -13.56 22.24
C VAL A 386 3.82 -12.87 23.53
N ALA A 387 2.98 -12.02 24.12
CA ALA A 387 3.24 -11.41 25.41
C ALA A 387 3.34 -12.47 26.52
N LEU A 388 2.37 -13.41 26.58
CA LEU A 388 2.39 -14.50 27.56
C LEU A 388 3.62 -15.39 27.41
N LEU A 389 3.96 -15.80 26.19
CA LEU A 389 5.14 -16.60 25.91
C LEU A 389 6.44 -15.88 26.27
N ARG A 390 6.52 -14.56 26.06
CA ARG A 390 7.67 -13.75 26.49
C ARG A 390 7.81 -13.73 28.00
N GLU A 391 6.70 -13.61 28.74
CA GLU A 391 6.73 -13.68 30.19
C GLU A 391 7.14 -15.08 30.70
N GLU A 392 6.62 -16.15 30.10
CA GLU A 392 7.03 -17.53 30.43
C GLU A 392 8.50 -17.78 30.15
N LEU A 393 9.02 -17.29 29.02
CA LEU A 393 10.44 -17.36 28.69
C LEU A 393 11.27 -16.60 29.73
N LYS A 394 10.82 -15.41 30.14
CA LYS A 394 11.51 -14.65 31.20
C LYS A 394 11.54 -15.43 32.53
N ARG A 395 10.41 -16.01 32.97
CA ARG A 395 10.34 -16.81 34.20
C ARG A 395 11.24 -18.05 34.16
N THR A 396 11.25 -18.76 33.03
CA THR A 396 12.09 -19.95 32.85
C THR A 396 13.57 -19.60 32.83
N ARG A 397 13.94 -18.48 32.20
CA ARG A 397 15.31 -17.95 32.22
C ARG A 397 15.76 -17.60 33.63
N GLU A 398 14.94 -16.88 34.39
CA GLU A 398 15.23 -16.57 35.80
C GLU A 398 15.37 -17.86 36.65
N GLY A 399 14.52 -18.85 36.40
CA GLY A 399 14.62 -20.19 37.00
C GLY A 399 15.93 -20.90 36.69
N LEU A 400 16.36 -20.85 35.43
CA LEU A 400 17.63 -21.42 34.96
C LEU A 400 18.82 -20.72 35.63
N ASP A 401 18.82 -19.38 35.67
CA ASP A 401 19.90 -18.60 36.30
C ASP A 401 20.03 -18.93 37.80
N MET A 402 18.91 -19.08 38.52
CA MET A 402 18.91 -19.52 39.91
C MET A 402 19.47 -20.95 40.08
N ALA A 403 19.11 -21.87 39.18
CA ALA A 403 19.62 -23.24 39.21
C ALA A 403 21.13 -23.31 38.92
N ASN A 404 21.60 -22.52 37.95
CA ASN A 404 23.00 -22.41 37.60
C ASN A 404 23.83 -21.85 38.76
N ASN A 405 23.35 -20.79 39.43
CA ASN A 405 24.00 -20.24 40.62
C ASN A 405 24.09 -21.27 41.76
N LYS A 406 23.03 -22.07 41.98
CA LYS A 406 23.05 -23.17 42.96
C LYS A 406 24.07 -24.25 42.59
N LEU A 407 24.16 -24.60 41.31
CA LEU A 407 25.13 -25.57 40.81
C LEU A 407 26.56 -25.08 41.05
N GLN A 408 26.88 -23.83 40.70
CA GLN A 408 28.19 -23.24 40.96
C GLN A 408 28.56 -23.23 42.46
N LEU A 409 27.59 -22.98 43.35
CA LEU A 409 27.83 -23.06 44.80
C LEU A 409 28.12 -24.50 45.25
N LYS A 410 27.39 -25.48 44.71
CA LYS A 410 27.65 -26.90 44.99
C LYS A 410 29.01 -27.35 44.46
N GLU A 411 29.41 -26.91 43.27
CA GLU A 411 30.75 -27.18 42.72
C GLU A 411 31.86 -26.61 43.61
N LYS A 412 31.71 -25.36 44.05
CA LYS A 412 32.67 -24.74 44.99
C LYS A 412 32.72 -25.49 46.32
N LEU A 413 31.58 -25.91 46.85
CA LEU A 413 31.51 -26.69 48.10
C LEU A 413 32.14 -28.09 47.94
N ALA A 414 31.91 -28.74 46.80
CA ALA A 414 32.56 -30.02 46.50
C ALA A 414 34.08 -29.85 46.38
N ALA A 415 34.56 -28.79 45.71
CA ALA A 415 35.98 -28.48 45.60
C ALA A 415 36.63 -28.22 46.97
N THR A 416 35.98 -27.46 47.86
CA THR A 416 36.50 -27.22 49.22
C THR A 416 36.46 -28.48 50.09
N ALA A 417 35.42 -29.31 49.95
CA ALA A 417 35.35 -30.60 50.64
C ALA A 417 36.47 -31.55 50.19
N MET A 418 36.72 -31.65 48.88
CA MET A 418 37.84 -32.44 48.35
C MET A 418 39.20 -31.92 48.84
N ALA A 419 39.41 -30.59 48.86
CA ALA A 419 40.63 -30.00 49.40
C ALA A 419 40.81 -30.27 50.91
N ALA A 420 39.72 -30.19 51.68
CA ALA A 420 39.73 -30.51 53.11
C ALA A 420 40.01 -31.99 53.37
N GLN A 421 39.42 -32.89 52.57
CA GLN A 421 39.71 -34.32 52.62
C GLN A 421 41.18 -34.60 52.31
N ALA A 422 41.72 -34.03 51.23
CA ALA A 422 43.13 -34.18 50.89
C ALA A 422 44.05 -33.68 52.02
N ALA A 423 43.73 -32.55 52.65
CA ALA A 423 44.45 -32.06 53.82
C ALA A 423 44.36 -33.04 55.01
N ALA A 424 43.17 -33.56 55.32
CA ALA A 424 42.97 -34.55 56.39
C ALA A 424 43.76 -35.84 56.15
N GLU A 425 43.77 -36.36 54.92
CA GLU A 425 44.56 -37.54 54.53
C GLU A 425 46.06 -37.29 54.70
N THR A 426 46.56 -36.10 54.35
CA THR A 426 47.97 -35.76 54.60
C THR A 426 48.30 -35.70 56.09
N CYS A 427 47.40 -35.16 56.93
CA CYS A 427 47.57 -35.16 58.39
C CYS A 427 47.57 -36.58 58.96
N LEU A 428 46.68 -37.46 58.48
CA LEU A 428 46.61 -38.85 58.89
C LEU A 428 47.89 -39.60 58.50
N ARG A 429 48.36 -39.48 57.25
CA ARG A 429 49.65 -40.05 56.82
C ARG A 429 50.82 -39.55 57.67
N LEU A 430 50.84 -38.27 58.04
CA LEU A 430 51.85 -37.72 58.94
C LEU A 430 51.76 -38.31 60.35
N ALA A 431 50.55 -38.49 60.89
CA ALA A 431 50.35 -39.14 62.18
C ALA A 431 50.81 -40.60 62.15
N ASP A 432 50.45 -41.36 61.11
CA ASP A 432 50.85 -42.75 60.93
C ASP A 432 52.38 -42.89 60.83
N SER A 433 53.03 -42.02 60.05
CA SER A 433 54.49 -41.99 59.95
C SER A 433 55.17 -41.68 61.29
N ARG A 434 54.60 -40.78 62.11
CA ARG A 434 55.09 -40.48 63.46
C ARG A 434 54.87 -41.66 64.41
N SER A 435 53.71 -42.32 64.36
CA SER A 435 53.47 -43.50 65.21
C SER A 435 54.39 -44.65 64.85
N ALA A 436 54.63 -44.90 63.57
CA ALA A 436 55.59 -45.92 63.12
C ALA A 436 57.00 -45.62 63.66
N GLY A 437 57.49 -44.38 63.51
CA GLY A 437 58.79 -44.00 64.06
C GLY A 437 58.87 -44.09 65.60
N LEU A 438 57.76 -43.88 66.32
CA LEU A 438 57.69 -44.11 67.77
C LEU A 438 57.71 -45.61 68.12
N GLN A 439 57.03 -46.45 67.34
CA GLN A 439 57.06 -47.91 67.51
C GLN A 439 58.47 -48.44 67.29
N ASP A 440 59.15 -48.06 66.21
CA ASP A 440 60.56 -48.43 65.96
C ASP A 440 61.46 -48.06 67.14
N ARG A 441 61.23 -46.88 67.75
CA ARG A 441 61.99 -46.43 68.93
C ARG A 441 61.67 -47.27 70.16
N ILE A 442 60.41 -47.64 70.38
CA ILE A 442 60.00 -48.53 71.48
C ILE A 442 60.60 -49.91 71.29
N GLU A 443 60.57 -50.47 70.08
CA GLU A 443 61.17 -51.76 69.76
C GLU A 443 62.68 -51.74 70.03
N GLU A 444 63.39 -50.71 69.58
CA GLU A 444 64.82 -50.53 69.86
C GLU A 444 65.11 -50.43 71.36
N LEU A 445 64.33 -49.64 72.12
CA LEU A 445 64.47 -49.55 73.58
C LEU A 445 64.15 -50.87 74.29
N THR A 446 63.20 -51.64 73.77
CA THR A 446 62.83 -52.96 74.30
C THR A 446 63.95 -53.96 74.04
N LYS A 447 64.53 -53.95 72.83
CA LYS A 447 65.71 -54.75 72.50
C LYS A 447 66.90 -54.40 73.39
N GLN A 448 67.16 -53.11 73.63
CA GLN A 448 68.17 -52.67 74.59
C GLN A 448 67.89 -53.18 76.01
N LEU A 449 66.62 -53.17 76.44
CA LEU A 449 66.22 -53.71 77.74
C LEU A 449 66.44 -55.23 77.82
N ASP A 450 66.08 -55.98 76.78
CA ASP A 450 66.28 -57.43 76.69
C ASP A 450 67.77 -57.77 76.69
N GLU A 451 68.61 -57.03 75.94
CA GLU A 451 70.06 -57.17 75.93
C GLU A 451 70.69 -56.88 77.31
N GLU A 452 70.25 -55.84 78.02
CA GLU A 452 70.67 -55.53 79.40
C GLU A 452 70.19 -56.59 80.40
N THR A 453 69.00 -57.14 80.20
CA THR A 453 68.47 -58.23 81.02
C THR A 453 69.26 -59.52 80.82
N ASP A 454 69.64 -59.83 79.58
CA ASP A 454 70.50 -60.97 79.24
C ASP A 454 71.95 -60.79 79.72
N ARG A 455 72.48 -59.55 79.72
CA ARG A 455 73.76 -59.21 80.38
C ARG A 455 73.67 -59.43 81.89
N GLY A 456 72.60 -58.98 82.54
CA GLY A 456 72.34 -59.22 83.96
C GLY A 456 72.11 -60.69 84.32
N ARG A 457 71.77 -61.55 83.35
CA ARG A 457 71.64 -63.01 83.51
C ARG A 457 72.97 -63.75 83.33
N LYS A 458 73.90 -63.21 82.54
CA LYS A 458 75.23 -63.78 82.27
C LYS A 458 76.28 -63.31 83.29
N GLU A 459 76.12 -62.15 83.91
CA GLU A 459 76.92 -61.72 85.06
C GLU A 459 76.30 -62.27 86.36
N GLY A 460 76.76 -63.47 86.75
CA GLY A 460 76.28 -64.15 87.95
C GLY A 460 76.59 -63.41 89.26
N SER A 461 75.71 -63.61 90.24
CA SER A 461 75.94 -63.42 91.68
C SER A 461 76.02 -61.97 92.19
N GLY A 462 74.88 -61.52 92.72
CA GLY A 462 74.84 -60.80 94.00
C GLY A 462 74.88 -59.27 93.93
N SER A 463 73.70 -58.63 93.86
CA SER A 463 73.33 -57.51 94.73
C SER A 463 71.95 -56.93 94.35
N GLY A 464 71.06 -56.86 95.33
CA GLY A 464 70.05 -55.80 95.39
C GLY A 464 68.76 -56.00 94.59
N ARG A 465 67.77 -56.64 95.22
CA ARG A 465 66.34 -56.39 94.95
C ARG A 465 66.06 -54.87 94.99
N ARG A 466 66.08 -54.18 93.86
CA ARG A 466 65.46 -52.86 93.72
C ARG A 466 64.01 -53.07 93.29
N ARG A 467 63.10 -52.73 94.19
CA ARG A 467 61.66 -52.59 93.96
C ARG A 467 61.44 -51.83 92.65
N VAL A 468 60.94 -52.53 91.63
CA VAL A 468 60.21 -51.89 90.54
C VAL A 468 59.02 -51.23 91.21
N ARG A 469 59.11 -49.91 91.40
CA ARG A 469 57.91 -49.14 91.69
C ARG A 469 57.06 -49.28 90.44
N HIS A 470 55.93 -49.98 90.53
CA HIS A 470 54.82 -49.74 89.63
C HIS A 470 54.52 -48.25 89.73
N ILE A 471 55.10 -47.45 88.82
CA ILE A 471 54.59 -46.12 88.54
C ILE A 471 53.32 -46.39 87.75
N CYS A 472 52.24 -46.54 88.50
CA CYS A 472 50.89 -46.39 88.00
C CYS A 472 50.86 -45.15 87.10
N TRP A 473 50.62 -45.39 85.81
CA TRP A 473 50.44 -44.34 84.82
C TRP A 473 49.36 -43.38 85.35
N PRO A 474 49.63 -42.08 85.48
CA PRO A 474 48.66 -41.16 86.04
C PRO A 474 47.57 -40.91 84.98
N TRP A 475 46.54 -41.76 84.97
CA TRP A 475 45.21 -41.34 84.56
C TRP A 475 44.70 -40.36 85.62
N ARG A 476 45.11 -39.09 85.52
CA ARG A 476 44.41 -37.98 86.17
C ARG A 476 44.51 -36.75 85.29
N GLY A 477 43.38 -36.42 84.66
CA GLY A 477 43.05 -35.04 84.35
C GLY A 477 42.93 -34.65 82.88
N PHE A 478 42.41 -35.49 81.98
CA PHE A 478 41.63 -34.90 80.86
C PHE A 478 40.29 -34.39 81.43
N ARG A 479 40.35 -33.27 82.17
CA ARG A 479 39.22 -32.35 82.21
C ARG A 479 39.19 -31.71 80.84
N ILE A 480 38.28 -32.17 79.98
CA ILE A 480 37.82 -31.37 78.87
C ILE A 480 37.14 -30.14 79.50
N THR A 481 37.87 -29.03 79.59
CA THR A 481 37.29 -27.74 79.88
C THR A 481 36.41 -27.34 78.72
N GLN A 482 35.11 -27.58 78.86
CA GLN A 482 34.14 -26.59 78.41
C GLN A 482 34.32 -25.34 79.29
N SER A 483 34.90 -24.27 78.76
CA SER A 483 34.22 -22.97 78.57
C SER A 483 35.19 -21.76 78.52
N ALA A 484 34.76 -20.77 77.71
CA ALA A 484 35.06 -19.33 77.75
C ALA A 484 36.45 -18.89 77.24
N ALA A 485 36.59 -18.22 76.10
CA ALA A 485 36.12 -16.86 75.82
C ALA A 485 36.39 -15.89 76.98
N THR A 486 37.42 -15.04 76.85
CA THR A 486 37.28 -13.58 77.00
C THR A 486 38.57 -12.89 76.55
N ARG A 487 38.54 -12.26 75.37
CA ARG A 487 38.29 -10.82 75.17
C ARG A 487 39.55 -9.97 75.31
N SER A 488 40.10 -9.58 74.16
CA SER A 488 40.34 -8.15 73.96
C SER A 488 38.97 -7.47 73.82
N ALA A 489 38.67 -6.57 74.75
CA ALA A 489 37.44 -5.79 74.78
C ALA A 489 37.75 -4.34 74.42
N SER A 490 37.06 -3.84 73.39
CA SER A 490 36.53 -2.48 73.17
C SER A 490 36.33 -2.31 71.65
N LEU A 491 35.12 -2.21 71.08
CA LEU A 491 34.01 -1.32 71.40
C LEU A 491 32.62 -2.00 71.33
N ARG A 492 31.68 -1.31 71.99
CA ARG A 492 30.25 -1.58 72.27
C ARG A 492 29.44 -1.54 70.97
N SER A 493 28.36 -2.31 70.77
CA SER A 493 27.06 -2.19 71.43
C SER A 493 26.04 -3.07 70.68
N GLY A 494 24.91 -3.46 71.31
CA GLY A 494 23.69 -3.78 70.55
C GLY A 494 23.15 -5.21 70.53
N LYS A 495 22.60 -5.64 71.68
CA LYS A 495 21.32 -6.37 71.84
C LYS A 495 21.19 -7.84 71.41
N ARG A 496 20.49 -8.53 72.30
CA ARG A 496 20.13 -9.95 72.37
C ARG A 496 19.08 -10.34 71.31
N LEU A 497 19.07 -11.62 70.97
CA LEU A 497 17.96 -12.31 70.30
C LEU A 497 16.66 -12.21 71.11
N PRO A 498 15.51 -12.22 70.42
CA PRO A 498 14.35 -12.96 70.88
C PRO A 498 13.79 -13.92 69.81
N GLU A 499 13.26 -15.04 70.33
CA GLU A 499 12.07 -15.79 69.91
C GLU A 499 11.97 -16.29 68.45
N MET A 500 12.08 -17.61 68.31
CA MET A 500 11.41 -18.37 67.25
C MET A 500 9.98 -18.65 67.69
N GLU A 501 9.02 -17.87 67.21
CA GLU A 501 7.63 -18.31 67.06
C GLU A 501 6.94 -17.53 65.93
N ALA A 502 6.29 -18.28 65.03
CA ALA A 502 5.37 -17.86 63.96
C ALA A 502 6.04 -17.20 62.73
N LEU A 503 5.73 -17.51 61.46
CA LEU A 503 4.49 -17.99 60.84
C LEU A 503 4.78 -18.84 59.58
N LEU A 504 4.29 -20.07 59.58
CA LEU A 504 3.55 -20.59 58.42
C LEU A 504 2.24 -19.80 58.33
N ARG A 505 2.03 -19.08 57.22
CA ARG A 505 0.73 -18.85 56.54
C ARG A 505 0.87 -17.71 55.54
N ILE A 506 1.04 -18.05 54.27
CA ILE A 506 0.18 -17.52 53.21
C ILE A 506 -0.36 -18.73 52.44
N ARG A 507 -1.67 -18.72 52.27
CA ARG A 507 -2.56 -19.75 51.72
C ARG A 507 -3.23 -19.08 50.52
N ILE A 508 -3.31 -19.80 49.39
CA ILE A 508 -4.15 -19.55 48.19
C ILE A 508 -3.89 -18.23 47.47
#